data_AF-A0A8T3ZWA6-F1
#
_entry.id   AF-A0A8T3ZWA6-F1
#
_cell.length_a   1.000
_cell.length_b   1.000
_cell.length_c   1.000
_cell.angle_alpha   90.00
_cell.angle_beta   90.00
_cell.angle_gamma   90.00
#
_symmetry.space_group_name_H-M   'P 1'
#
loop_
_entity.id
_entity.type
_entity.pdbx_description
1 polymer ?
#
loop_
_entity_poly.entity_id
_entity_poly.type
_entity_poly.pdbx_seq_one_letter_code
_entity_poly.pdbx_strand_id
1 'polypeptide(L)' 'MASYVCWKCRKKFDSAEIATGIRCPYCGNKILFKETPPVLKKISTD' A
#
# COMPACT_ATOMS: atom_id res chain seq x y z
N MET A 1 2.05 -10.39 2.39
CA MET A 1 1.10 -9.40 2.91
C MET A 1 1.10 -8.22 1.96
N ALA A 2 -0.02 -7.49 1.83
CA ALA A 2 -0.08 -6.35 0.92
C ALA A 2 0.46 -5.11 1.65
N SER A 3 1.56 -4.54 1.16
CA SER A 3 2.08 -3.27 1.65
C SER A 3 1.32 -2.12 1.03
N TYR A 4 1.06 -1.10 1.84
CA TYR A 4 0.36 0.12 1.46
C TYR A 4 1.25 1.34 1.66
N VAL A 5 1.09 2.33 0.79
CA VAL A 5 1.74 3.64 0.87
C VAL A 5 0.70 4.70 1.08
N CYS A 6 0.88 5.55 2.09
CA CYS A 6 0.02 6.71 2.27
C CYS A 6 0.33 7.79 1.22
N TRP A 7 -0.70 8.36 0.60
CA TRP A 7 -0.55 9.50 -0.31
C TRP A 7 0.17 10.71 0.32
N LYS A 8 -0.15 11.02 1.57
CA LYS A 8 0.28 12.27 2.23
C LYS A 8 1.65 12.14 2.89
N CYS A 9 1.81 11.16 3.78
CA CYS A 9 3.07 11.00 4.52
C CYS A 9 4.09 10.11 3.81
N ARG A 10 3.70 9.45 2.71
CA ARG A 10 4.53 8.50 1.93
C ARG A 10 5.14 7.36 2.75
N LYS A 11 4.68 7.15 3.98
CA LYS A 11 5.08 6.01 4.80
C LYS A 11 4.48 4.73 4.25
N LYS A 12 5.30 3.69 4.27
CA LYS A 12 4.94 2.32 3.93
C LYS A 12 4.54 1.58 5.20
N PHE A 13 3.49 0.80 5.13
CA PHE A 13 3.02 -0.04 6.23
C PHE A 13 2.30 -1.26 5.68
N ASP A 14 2.25 -2.31 6.49
CA ASP A 14 1.55 -3.52 6.11
C ASP A 14 0.03 -3.41 6.29
N SER A 15 -0.70 -4.21 5.53
CA SER A 15 -2.16 -4.36 5.67
C SER A 15 -2.59 -4.72 7.09
N ALA A 16 -1.72 -5.36 7.88
CA ALA A 16 -1.97 -5.73 9.26
C ALA A 16 -1.99 -4.52 10.22
N GLU A 17 -1.32 -3.42 9.87
CA GLU A 17 -1.28 -2.19 10.68
C GLU A 17 -2.55 -1.34 10.55
N ILE A 18 -3.46 -1.72 9.64
CA ILE A 18 -4.73 -1.04 9.41
C ILE A 18 -5.75 -1.55 10.44
N ALA A 19 -5.63 -1.08 11.68
CA ALA A 19 -6.39 -1.60 12.83
C ALA A 19 -7.92 -1.43 12.71
N THR A 20 -8.43 -0.35 12.09
CA THR A 20 -9.87 -0.08 11.94
C THR A 20 -10.16 0.83 10.74
N GLY A 21 -10.45 0.23 9.58
CA GLY A 21 -10.86 0.93 8.35
C GLY A 21 -9.71 1.58 7.57
N ILE A 22 -10.03 2.21 6.43
CA ILE A 22 -9.02 2.75 5.49
C ILE A 22 -8.45 4.08 6.02
N ARG A 23 -7.56 4.00 7.02
CA ARG A 23 -6.83 5.15 7.56
C ARG A 23 -5.34 4.82 7.69
N CYS A 24 -4.50 5.77 7.32
CA CYS A 24 -3.07 5.69 7.55
C CYS A 24 -2.78 5.77 9.06
N PRO A 25 -2.03 4.82 9.64
CA PRO A 25 -1.72 4.80 11.08
C PRO A 25 -0.86 5.98 11.53
N TYR A 26 -0.14 6.64 10.61
CA TYR A 26 0.78 7.72 10.95
C TYR A 26 0.19 9.12 10.85
N CYS A 27 -0.75 9.36 9.92
CA CYS A 27 -1.26 10.71 9.65
C CYS A 27 -2.79 10.79 9.52
N GLY A 28 -3.51 9.67 9.68
CA GLY A 28 -4.97 9.62 9.63
C GLY A 28 -5.59 9.82 8.24
N ASN A 29 -4.78 10.03 7.19
CA ASN A 29 -5.30 10.18 5.83
C ASN A 29 -5.95 8.89 5.32
N LYS A 30 -6.98 9.01 4.47
CA LYS A 30 -7.81 7.88 4.02
C LYS A 30 -7.44 7.33 2.63
N ILE A 31 -6.49 7.96 1.94
CA ILE A 31 -6.05 7.54 0.60
C ILE A 31 -4.76 6.74 0.72
N LEU A 32 -4.85 5.44 0.42
CA LEU A 32 -3.76 4.46 0.50
C LEU A 32 -3.56 3.82 -0.88
N PHE A 33 -2.30 3.69 -1.31
CA PHE A 33 -1.93 3.01 -2.54
C PHE A 33 -1.36 1.63 -2.23
N LYS A 34 -1.80 0.60 -2.95
CA LYS A 34 -1.22 -0.74 -2.84
C LYS A 34 0.11 -0.75 -3.57
N GLU A 35 1.16 -1.24 -2.92
CA GLU A 35 2.44 -1.42 -3.60
C GLU A 35 2.36 -2.58 -4.59
N THR A 36 3.08 -2.41 -5.69
CA THR A 36 3.26 -3.48 -6.66
C THR A 36 3.98 -4.63 -5.96
N PRO A 37 3.44 -5.85 -5.99
CA PRO A 37 4.12 -6.99 -5.39
C PRO A 37 5.45 -7.22 -6.09
N PRO A 38 6.49 -7.70 -5.38
CA PRO A 38 7.82 -7.98 -5.95
C PRO A 38 7.83 -9.28 -6.79
N VAL A 39 6.73 -9.57 -7.49
CA VAL A 39 6.58 -10.73 -8.35
C VAL A 39 6.87 -10.29 -9.79
N LEU A 40 7.83 -10.96 -10.43
CA LEU A 40 8.14 -10.78 -11.84
C LEU A 40 6.92 -11.08 -12.70
N LYS A 41 6.41 -10.06 -13.39
CA LYS A 41 5.37 -10.23 -14.40
C LYS A 41 6.03 -10.60 -15.72
N LYS A 42 5.71 -11.77 -16.27
CA LYS A 42 6.05 -12.11 -17.66
C LYS A 42 5.06 -11.37 -18.57
N ILE A 43 5.57 -10.52 -19.44
CA ILE A 43 4.78 -9.76 -20.41
C ILE A 43 5.29 -10.19 -21.78
N SER A 44 4.46 -10.86 -22.59
CA SER A 44 4.75 -11.12 -24.00
C SER A 44 4.48 -9.85 -24.80
N THR A 45 5.37 -9.50 -25.72
CA THR A 45 5.18 -8.41 -26.69
C THR A 45 5.05 -9.07 -28.06
N ASP A 46 3.97 -8.78 -28.78
CA ASP A 46 3.77 -9.19 -30.18
C ASP A 46 4.60 -8.33 -31.15
#